data_AF-A0AAD1WR53-F1
#
_entry.id   AF-A0AAD1WR53-F1
#
_cell.length_a   1.000
_cell.length_b   1.000
_cell.length_c   1.000
_cell.angle_alpha   90.00
_cell.angle_beta   90.00
_cell.angle_gamma   90.00
#
_symmetry.space_group_name_H-M   'P 1'
#
loop_
_entity.id
_entity.type
_entity.pdbx_description
1 polymer ?
#
loop_
_entity_poly.entity_id
_entity_poly.type
_entity_poly.pdbx_seq_one_letter_code
_entity_poly.pdbx_strand_id
1 'polypeptide(L)'
;MSRYLALLFLCVFVPKGSCLKCNQCSGLPYNCIDQEQECFVNQTSCVSQSFTIVENGTVTEKTFKGCSQGLVCNETMYVDRGIRKTYMSSSCCLTDNCNTGTYYSTVPVAALNCLACIGNNQSCTLPNMTSIRCAGVQDRCMTITSLFVNGSSSNSVVKACGTGNLCDRRLEYNTGKGRLYTDITCCGKTNCNNNSIAVSVNETLNGLQCYACNETGKGECTNKITKVQCTGNMTSCMDIQGFPRGTTLMRGCCSNNVCLGLSTSLFVLQSQKLYCCKGNLCNNGVVASYFSSSLVTAERNVYLLGMALLVVIGREMLL
;
A
#
# COMPACT_ATOMS: atom_id res chain seq x y z
N MET A 1 46.77 -21.41 -25.57
CA MET A 1 46.88 -20.55 -24.36
C MET A 1 46.50 -19.09 -24.56
N SER A 2 46.48 -18.54 -25.79
CA SER A 2 46.24 -17.09 -26.04
C SER A 2 44.78 -16.62 -25.93
N ARG A 3 43.76 -17.47 -26.20
CA ARG A 3 42.34 -17.03 -26.19
C ARG A 3 41.71 -16.84 -24.81
N TYR A 4 42.17 -17.57 -23.78
CA TYR A 4 41.69 -17.42 -22.41
C TYR A 4 42.25 -16.18 -21.70
N LEU A 5 43.45 -15.74 -22.10
CA LEU A 5 44.07 -14.52 -21.57
C LEU A 5 43.32 -13.25 -22.02
N ALA A 6 42.79 -13.26 -23.25
CA ALA A 6 41.99 -12.15 -23.79
C ALA A 6 40.63 -11.99 -23.07
N LEU A 7 39.99 -13.10 -22.67
CA LEU A 7 38.76 -13.09 -21.87
C LEU A 7 38.98 -12.58 -20.44
N LEU A 8 40.13 -12.90 -19.83
CA LEU A 8 40.51 -12.37 -18.51
C LEU A 8 40.80 -10.86 -18.54
N PHE A 9 41.36 -10.34 -19.64
CA PHE A 9 41.61 -8.90 -19.81
C PHE A 9 40.33 -8.10 -20.07
N LEU A 10 39.30 -8.69 -20.69
CA LEU A 10 38.01 -8.03 -20.95
C LEU A 10 37.18 -7.79 -19.67
N CYS A 11 37.36 -8.59 -18.62
CA CYS A 11 36.71 -8.36 -17.32
C CYS A 11 37.33 -7.18 -16.54
N VAL A 12 38.55 -6.75 -16.87
CA VAL A 12 39.25 -5.64 -16.20
C VAL A 12 38.79 -4.27 -16.72
N PHE A 13 38.15 -4.23 -17.90
CA PHE A 13 37.65 -3.01 -18.55
C PHE A 13 36.14 -2.82 -18.46
N VAL A 14 35.44 -3.55 -17.59
CA VAL A 14 34.07 -3.14 -17.23
C VAL A 14 34.23 -1.94 -16.29
N PRO A 15 33.88 -0.70 -16.71
CA PRO A 15 33.87 0.42 -15.78
C PRO A 15 33.00 0.00 -14.61
N LYS A 16 33.50 0.13 -13.37
CA LYS A 16 32.64 0.03 -12.19
C LYS A 16 31.50 1.00 -12.45
N GLY A 17 30.31 0.48 -12.76
CA GLY A 17 29.14 1.33 -12.95
C GLY A 17 28.97 2.09 -11.66
N SER A 18 29.24 3.39 -11.69
CA SER A 18 29.15 4.24 -10.51
C SER A 18 27.72 4.14 -9.99
N CYS A 19 27.56 3.68 -8.76
CA CYS A 19 26.26 3.69 -8.11
C CYS A 19 25.82 5.15 -7.94
N LEU A 20 24.54 5.41 -8.16
CA LEU A 20 23.94 6.73 -7.97
C LEU A 20 24.26 7.25 -6.57
N LYS A 21 24.60 8.53 -6.44
CA LYS A 21 24.80 9.21 -5.15
C LYS A 21 23.64 10.14 -4.88
N CYS A 22 23.15 10.17 -3.65
CA CYS A 22 22.05 11.04 -3.26
C CYS A 22 22.35 11.76 -1.95
N ASN A 23 21.77 12.94 -1.78
CA ASN A 23 21.77 13.59 -0.48
C ASN A 23 20.78 12.87 0.44
N GLN A 24 21.20 12.60 1.67
CA GLN A 24 20.43 11.96 2.73
C GLN A 24 20.29 12.92 3.91
N CYS A 25 19.06 13.11 4.37
CA CYS A 25 18.78 13.88 5.58
C CYS A 25 17.37 13.58 6.11
N SER A 26 17.15 13.88 7.39
CA SER A 26 15.82 13.86 8.03
C SER A 26 15.75 15.00 9.02
N GLY A 27 14.85 15.96 8.80
CA GLY A 27 14.73 17.15 9.65
C GLY A 27 13.59 18.06 9.22
N LEU A 28 13.61 19.30 9.67
CA LEU A 28 12.83 20.39 9.10
C LEU A 28 13.35 20.73 7.69
N PRO A 29 12.52 21.27 6.78
CA PRO A 29 12.94 21.58 5.41
C PRO A 29 14.22 22.42 5.32
N TYR A 30 14.39 23.38 6.24
CA TYR A 30 15.51 24.32 6.27
C TYR A 30 16.73 23.84 7.08
N ASN A 31 16.60 22.77 7.87
CA ASN A 31 17.69 22.24 8.71
C ASN A 31 18.11 20.80 8.32
N CYS A 32 17.61 20.32 7.19
CA CYS A 32 17.97 19.03 6.61
C CYS A 32 19.37 19.13 5.99
N ILE A 33 20.41 18.87 6.80
CA ILE A 33 21.80 18.92 6.35
C ILE A 33 22.06 17.71 5.44
N ASP A 34 22.30 18.00 4.17
CA ASP A 34 22.54 17.01 3.13
C ASP A 34 23.87 16.26 3.39
N GLN A 35 23.79 14.96 3.68
CA GLN A 35 24.95 14.06 3.68
C GLN A 35 24.94 13.20 2.42
N GLU A 36 26.06 13.09 1.72
CA GLU A 36 26.13 12.22 0.55
C GLU A 36 26.07 10.75 0.96
N GLN A 37 25.18 10.00 0.30
CA GLN A 37 25.03 8.57 0.44
C GLN A 37 25.15 7.91 -0.94
N GLU A 38 25.99 6.88 -1.05
CA GLU A 38 26.01 6.00 -2.22
C GLU A 38 24.80 5.04 -2.17
N CYS A 39 24.03 4.98 -3.25
CA CYS A 39 22.82 4.18 -3.34
C CYS A 39 23.13 2.71 -3.66
N PHE A 40 22.27 1.82 -3.18
CA PHE A 40 22.34 0.41 -3.58
C PHE A 40 21.96 0.24 -5.05
N VAL A 41 22.41 -0.86 -5.68
CA VAL A 41 22.18 -1.18 -7.10
C VAL A 41 20.69 -1.16 -7.51
N ASN A 42 19.77 -1.42 -6.56
CA ASN A 42 18.33 -1.40 -6.80
C ASN A 42 17.67 -0.03 -6.56
N GLN A 43 18.40 0.96 -6.08
CA GLN A 43 17.93 2.33 -5.84
C GLN A 43 18.40 3.24 -6.96
N THR A 44 17.54 3.38 -7.97
CA THR A 44 17.86 4.04 -9.24
C THR A 44 17.51 5.53 -9.27
N SER A 45 17.10 6.11 -8.14
CA SER A 45 16.69 7.51 -8.04
C SER A 45 17.03 8.13 -6.68
N CYS A 46 17.24 9.43 -6.65
CA CYS A 46 17.20 10.21 -5.43
C CYS A 46 15.77 10.66 -5.15
N VAL A 47 15.38 10.73 -3.88
CA VAL A 47 14.07 11.21 -3.45
C VAL A 47 14.23 12.41 -2.51
N SER A 48 13.30 13.35 -2.64
CA SER A 48 12.96 14.34 -1.61
C SER A 48 11.50 14.16 -1.25
N GLN A 49 11.19 14.04 0.03
CA GLN A 49 9.83 13.91 0.53
C GLN A 49 9.62 14.92 1.66
N SER A 50 8.52 15.65 1.63
CA SER A 50 8.17 16.62 2.66
C SER A 50 6.80 16.34 3.22
N PHE A 51 6.62 16.68 4.49
CA PHE A 51 5.42 16.50 5.28
C PHE A 51 5.10 17.82 5.99
N THR A 52 3.83 18.20 5.98
CA THR A 52 3.28 19.25 6.85
C THR A 52 2.15 18.62 7.64
N ILE A 53 2.25 18.64 8.96
CA ILE A 53 1.26 18.07 9.87
C ILE A 53 0.67 19.24 10.66
N VAL A 54 -0.65 19.40 10.60
CA VAL A 54 -1.40 20.37 11.38
C VAL A 54 -2.19 19.61 12.42
N GLU A 55 -1.82 19.71 13.69
CA GLU A 55 -2.46 19.01 14.80
C GLU A 55 -2.88 20.03 15.86
N ASN A 56 -4.20 20.10 16.11
CA ASN A 56 -4.80 21.07 17.03
C ASN A 56 -4.33 22.53 16.78
N GLY A 57 -4.19 22.92 15.51
CA GLY A 57 -3.69 24.24 15.11
C GLY A 57 -2.16 24.40 15.10
N THR A 58 -1.42 23.44 15.65
CA THR A 58 0.06 23.44 15.62
C THR A 58 0.55 22.85 14.30
N VAL A 59 1.42 23.57 13.60
CA VAL A 59 2.02 23.12 12.34
C VAL A 59 3.41 22.55 12.60
N THR A 60 3.66 21.33 12.14
CA THR A 60 4.97 20.67 12.16
C THR A 60 5.35 20.27 10.75
N GLU A 61 6.54 20.65 10.31
CA GLU A 61 7.07 20.27 9.01
C GLU A 61 8.20 19.25 9.14
N LYS A 62 8.32 18.33 8.19
CA LYS A 62 9.42 17.37 8.14
C LYS A 62 9.80 17.06 6.71
N THR A 63 11.08 17.00 6.41
CA THR A 63 11.65 16.63 5.12
C THR A 63 12.58 15.44 5.29
N PHE A 64 12.53 14.56 4.31
CA PHE A 64 13.40 13.40 4.17
C PHE A 64 14.00 13.39 2.78
N LYS A 65 15.28 13.01 2.71
CA LYS A 65 15.99 12.79 1.45
C LYS A 65 16.78 11.51 1.51
N GLY A 66 17.00 10.88 0.36
CA GLY A 66 17.89 9.73 0.24
C GLY A 66 17.73 9.00 -1.07
N CYS A 67 18.21 7.76 -1.08
CA CYS A 67 18.11 6.84 -2.21
C CYS A 67 16.74 6.14 -2.27
N SER A 68 16.18 5.99 -3.46
CA SER A 68 14.85 5.42 -3.72
C SER A 68 14.84 4.52 -4.95
N GLN A 69 13.91 3.57 -4.97
CA GLN A 69 13.65 2.69 -6.11
C GLN A 69 12.70 3.32 -7.15
N GLY A 70 12.32 4.59 -6.98
CA GLY A 70 11.41 5.28 -7.90
C GLY A 70 9.92 5.08 -7.61
N LEU A 71 9.58 4.37 -6.52
CA LEU A 71 8.20 3.93 -6.25
C LEU A 71 7.26 5.03 -5.74
N VAL A 72 7.80 6.12 -5.15
CA VAL A 72 7.03 7.20 -4.53
C VAL A 72 7.57 8.54 -5.03
N CYS A 73 7.44 8.78 -6.34
CA CYS A 73 8.02 9.93 -7.03
C CYS A 73 6.94 10.80 -7.66
N ASN A 74 7.05 12.12 -7.44
CA ASN A 74 6.06 13.10 -7.90
C ASN A 74 4.66 12.83 -7.33
N GLU A 75 4.61 12.29 -6.11
CA GLU A 75 3.38 11.95 -5.42
C GLU A 75 3.00 13.07 -4.46
N THR A 76 1.70 13.29 -4.28
CA THR A 76 1.18 14.17 -3.23
C THR A 76 0.08 13.45 -2.46
N MET A 77 -0.07 13.77 -1.18
CA MET A 77 -1.08 13.17 -0.33
C MET A 77 -1.63 14.22 0.63
N TYR A 78 -2.93 14.10 0.89
CA TYR A 78 -3.59 14.81 1.96
C TYR A 78 -4.44 13.85 2.78
N VAL A 79 -4.35 13.95 4.10
CA VAL A 79 -5.14 13.14 5.03
C VAL A 79 -5.71 14.06 6.09
N ASP A 80 -7.04 14.12 6.20
CA ASP A 80 -7.75 14.80 7.27
C ASP A 80 -8.36 13.78 8.23
N ARG A 81 -7.97 13.82 9.50
CA ARG A 81 -8.53 13.00 10.60
C ARG A 81 -9.27 13.86 11.63
N GLY A 82 -9.73 15.04 11.24
CA GLY A 82 -10.37 16.01 12.12
C GLY A 82 -9.35 16.82 12.92
N ILE A 83 -8.83 16.26 14.02
CA ILE A 83 -7.87 16.95 14.90
C ILE A 83 -6.48 17.09 14.28
N ARG A 84 -6.16 16.24 13.30
CA ARG A 84 -4.86 16.17 12.64
C ARG A 84 -5.03 16.11 11.12
N LYS A 85 -4.42 17.06 10.43
CA LYS A 85 -4.31 17.12 8.97
C LYS A 85 -2.87 16.87 8.57
N THR A 86 -2.62 16.03 7.58
CA THR A 86 -1.27 15.70 7.11
C THR A 86 -1.21 15.92 5.60
N TYR A 87 -0.25 16.72 5.15
CA TYR A 87 0.07 16.99 3.76
C TYR A 87 1.43 16.37 3.48
N MET A 88 1.58 15.67 2.37
CA MET A 88 2.87 15.12 1.94
C MET A 88 3.07 15.36 0.45
N SER A 89 4.29 15.68 0.04
CA SER A 89 4.70 15.59 -1.36
C SER A 89 6.03 14.86 -1.49
N SER A 90 6.29 14.28 -2.65
CA SER A 90 7.60 13.74 -2.98
C SER A 90 8.00 14.09 -4.41
N SER A 91 9.31 14.16 -4.65
CA SER A 91 9.92 14.36 -5.96
C SER A 91 11.13 13.44 -6.07
N CYS A 92 11.42 13.00 -7.29
CA CYS A 92 12.60 12.19 -7.55
C CYS A 92 13.36 12.69 -8.78
N CYS A 93 14.63 12.34 -8.80
CA CYS A 93 15.56 12.68 -9.87
C CYS A 93 16.62 11.57 -10.01
N LEU A 94 17.33 11.55 -11.14
CA LEU A 94 18.11 10.37 -11.58
C LEU A 94 19.62 10.61 -11.66
N THR A 95 20.09 11.81 -11.31
CA THR A 95 21.51 12.17 -11.38
C THR A 95 22.10 12.32 -9.99
N ASP A 96 23.42 12.22 -9.87
CA ASP A 96 24.09 12.34 -8.58
C ASP A 96 23.73 13.64 -7.85
N ASN A 97 23.39 13.51 -6.57
CA ASN A 97 23.07 14.58 -5.62
C ASN A 97 21.97 15.54 -6.12
N CYS A 98 21.12 15.10 -7.03
CA CYS A 98 20.10 15.94 -7.68
C CYS A 98 18.99 16.41 -6.73
N ASN A 99 18.82 15.74 -5.59
CA ASN A 99 17.86 16.08 -4.54
C ASN A 99 18.40 17.14 -3.57
N THR A 100 19.24 18.07 -4.05
CA THR A 100 19.80 19.17 -3.25
C THR A 100 18.77 20.28 -2.99
N GLY A 101 19.03 21.11 -1.98
CA GLY A 101 18.20 22.26 -1.64
C GLY A 101 16.98 21.92 -0.78
N THR A 102 16.18 22.93 -0.44
CA THR A 102 15.00 22.72 0.41
C THR A 102 13.82 22.18 -0.40
N TYR A 103 13.11 21.21 0.17
CA TYR A 103 11.90 20.65 -0.44
C TYR A 103 10.71 20.80 0.52
N TYR A 104 9.67 21.50 0.07
CA TYR A 104 8.47 21.77 0.85
C TYR A 104 7.31 20.89 0.41
N SER A 105 6.40 20.62 1.35
CA SER A 105 5.15 19.92 1.05
C SER A 105 4.27 20.84 0.21
N THR A 106 4.21 20.57 -1.08
CA THR A 106 3.33 21.30 -2.01
C THR A 106 2.24 20.35 -2.45
N VAL A 107 1.08 20.48 -1.80
CA VAL A 107 -0.08 19.64 -2.08
C VAL A 107 -1.14 20.54 -2.71
N PRO A 108 -1.35 20.47 -4.04
CA PRO A 108 -2.37 21.26 -4.71
C PRO A 108 -3.73 21.03 -4.06
N VAL A 109 -4.44 22.08 -3.67
CA VAL A 109 -5.76 21.89 -3.10
C VAL A 109 -6.73 21.58 -4.24
N ALA A 110 -7.29 20.37 -4.27
CA ALA A 110 -8.27 20.03 -5.28
C ALA A 110 -9.55 20.87 -5.05
N ALA A 111 -10.26 21.18 -6.14
CA ALA A 111 -11.52 21.91 -6.07
C ALA A 111 -12.72 21.02 -5.65
N LEU A 112 -12.45 19.77 -5.26
CA LEU A 112 -13.45 18.77 -4.91
C LEU A 112 -13.59 18.68 -3.38
N ASN A 113 -14.82 18.75 -2.88
CA ASN A 113 -15.12 18.35 -1.50
C ASN A 113 -15.84 17.00 -1.51
N CYS A 114 -15.56 16.17 -0.52
CA CYS A 114 -16.15 14.84 -0.36
C CYS A 114 -16.65 14.66 1.06
N LEU A 115 -17.64 13.79 1.22
CA LEU A 115 -18.07 13.36 2.54
C LEU A 115 -17.02 12.42 3.13
N ALA A 116 -16.77 12.57 4.42
CA ALA A 116 -15.84 11.77 5.19
C ALA A 116 -16.53 11.12 6.39
N CYS A 117 -16.22 9.85 6.62
CA CYS A 117 -16.64 9.10 7.79
C CYS A 117 -15.83 7.80 7.91
N ILE A 118 -15.77 7.26 9.13
CA ILE A 118 -15.32 5.90 9.41
C ILE A 118 -16.33 5.31 10.39
N GLY A 119 -16.87 4.13 10.07
CA GLY A 119 -17.84 3.47 10.93
C GLY A 119 -18.55 2.34 10.21
N ASN A 120 -19.88 2.25 10.35
CA ASN A 120 -20.73 1.25 9.69
C ASN A 120 -21.84 1.93 8.86
N ASN A 121 -22.70 1.14 8.19
CA ASN A 121 -23.80 1.66 7.37
C ASN A 121 -24.78 2.58 8.13
N GLN A 122 -24.86 2.50 9.46
CA GLN A 122 -25.75 3.34 10.26
C GLN A 122 -25.05 4.64 10.66
N SER A 123 -23.79 4.56 11.12
CA SER A 123 -23.04 5.72 11.59
C SER A 123 -22.53 6.62 10.45
N CYS A 124 -22.23 6.04 9.28
CA CYS A 124 -21.80 6.75 8.07
C CYS A 124 -22.99 7.22 7.22
N THR A 125 -23.93 7.90 7.86
CA THR A 125 -25.12 8.49 7.21
C THR A 125 -25.26 9.96 7.64
N LEU A 126 -26.02 10.75 6.88
CA LEU A 126 -26.31 12.12 7.27
C LEU A 126 -27.16 12.13 8.55
N PRO A 127 -26.92 13.06 9.50
CA PRO A 127 -26.00 14.21 9.42
C PRO A 127 -24.57 13.95 9.94
N ASN A 128 -24.22 12.71 10.27
CA ASN A 128 -22.97 12.36 10.98
C ASN A 128 -21.70 12.38 10.10
N MET A 129 -21.81 12.84 8.85
CA MET A 129 -20.69 12.92 7.91
C MET A 129 -20.20 14.36 7.77
N THR A 130 -18.90 14.54 7.65
CA THR A 130 -18.29 15.85 7.44
C THR A 130 -17.88 16.03 5.99
N SER A 131 -18.05 17.24 5.44
CA SER A 131 -17.52 17.58 4.12
C SER A 131 -16.06 17.99 4.28
N ILE A 132 -15.13 17.21 3.73
CA ILE A 132 -13.70 17.50 3.70
C ILE A 132 -13.28 17.94 2.30
N ARG A 133 -12.24 18.77 2.21
CA ARG A 133 -11.69 19.22 0.94
C ARG A 133 -10.58 18.28 0.49
N CYS A 134 -10.65 17.78 -0.74
CA CYS A 134 -9.59 16.94 -1.28
C CYS A 134 -8.35 17.76 -1.60
N ALA A 135 -7.18 17.12 -1.56
CA ALA A 135 -5.94 17.76 -1.96
C ALA A 135 -4.94 16.75 -2.52
N GLY A 136 -3.93 17.28 -3.21
CA GLY A 136 -2.95 16.51 -3.96
C GLY A 136 -3.56 15.89 -5.20
N VAL A 137 -3.17 14.63 -5.45
CA VAL A 137 -3.70 13.81 -6.54
C VAL A 137 -5.12 13.27 -6.28
N GLN A 138 -5.73 13.58 -5.13
CA GLN A 138 -7.06 13.08 -4.78
C GLN A 138 -8.14 13.82 -5.59
N ASP A 139 -8.49 13.23 -6.73
CA ASP A 139 -9.42 13.79 -7.71
C ASP A 139 -10.81 13.14 -7.68
N ARG A 140 -11.07 12.25 -6.71
CA ARG A 140 -12.33 11.53 -6.55
C ARG A 140 -12.79 11.48 -5.10
N CYS A 141 -14.10 11.49 -4.90
CA CYS A 141 -14.73 11.04 -3.66
C CYS A 141 -14.87 9.54 -3.70
N MET A 142 -14.44 8.85 -2.63
CA MET A 142 -14.48 7.40 -2.51
C MET A 142 -15.47 6.96 -1.44
N THR A 143 -16.10 5.81 -1.65
CA THR A 143 -16.79 5.02 -0.63
C THR A 143 -16.26 3.59 -0.69
N ILE A 144 -15.73 3.12 0.44
CA ILE A 144 -15.29 1.75 0.64
C ILE A 144 -16.28 1.11 1.61
N THR A 145 -17.02 0.11 1.14
CA THR A 145 -17.90 -0.67 2.02
C THR A 145 -17.34 -2.07 2.13
N SER A 146 -17.14 -2.54 3.35
CA SER A 146 -16.65 -3.88 3.62
C SER A 146 -17.66 -4.67 4.46
N LEU A 147 -17.75 -5.96 4.18
CA LEU A 147 -18.51 -6.93 4.94
C LEU A 147 -17.56 -8.04 5.40
N PHE A 148 -17.41 -8.17 6.70
CA PHE A 148 -16.64 -9.23 7.34
C PHE A 148 -17.60 -10.31 7.87
N VAL A 149 -17.31 -11.57 7.58
CA VAL A 149 -18.12 -12.72 7.97
C VAL A 149 -17.26 -13.74 8.70
N ASN A 150 -17.55 -13.96 9.99
CA ASN A 150 -16.92 -14.96 10.84
C ASN A 150 -17.93 -15.48 11.88
N GLY A 151 -18.90 -16.29 11.44
CA GLY A 151 -20.02 -16.74 12.27
C GLY A 151 -21.12 -15.69 12.43
N SER A 152 -20.75 -14.42 12.60
CA SER A 152 -21.61 -13.25 12.45
C SER A 152 -21.09 -12.34 11.33
N SER A 153 -21.97 -11.49 10.81
CA SER A 153 -21.63 -10.49 9.80
C SER A 153 -21.50 -9.10 10.44
N SER A 154 -20.40 -8.41 10.17
CA SER A 154 -20.22 -7.01 10.53
C SER A 154 -19.79 -6.21 9.30
N ASN A 155 -20.29 -4.99 9.17
CA ASN A 155 -19.95 -4.12 8.06
C ASN A 155 -19.17 -2.90 8.53
N SER A 156 -18.28 -2.43 7.67
CA SER A 156 -17.60 -1.16 7.84
C SER A 156 -17.75 -0.30 6.60
N VAL A 157 -17.84 1.01 6.80
CA VAL A 157 -17.92 2.02 5.76
C VAL A 157 -16.83 3.03 6.01
N VAL A 158 -16.10 3.36 4.95
CA VAL A 158 -15.18 4.50 4.91
C VAL A 158 -15.56 5.37 3.74
N LYS A 159 -15.76 6.66 4.00
CA LYS A 159 -15.93 7.70 2.98
C LYS A 159 -14.77 8.68 3.12
N ALA A 160 -14.16 9.05 2.00
CA ALA A 160 -13.00 9.95 2.00
C ALA A 160 -12.72 10.51 0.59
N CYS A 161 -11.75 11.41 0.51
CA CYS A 161 -11.06 11.74 -0.74
C CYS A 161 -10.09 10.61 -1.14
N GLY A 162 -9.90 10.40 -2.43
CA GLY A 162 -8.88 9.50 -2.94
C GLY A 162 -8.70 9.59 -4.44
N THR A 163 -7.94 8.66 -4.99
CA THR A 163 -7.54 8.61 -6.40
C THR A 163 -8.38 7.61 -7.18
N GLY A 164 -8.57 7.90 -8.48
CA GLY A 164 -9.32 7.04 -9.41
C GLY A 164 -8.86 5.58 -9.54
N ASN A 165 -7.63 5.25 -9.16
CA ASN A 165 -6.99 3.94 -9.40
C ASN A 165 -7.61 2.76 -8.65
N LEU A 166 -8.37 3.03 -7.59
CA LEU A 166 -9.05 2.01 -6.77
C LEU A 166 -10.55 1.90 -7.06
N CYS A 167 -11.06 2.72 -7.98
CA CYS A 167 -12.49 2.82 -8.27
C CYS A 167 -13.01 1.60 -9.01
N ASP A 168 -14.26 1.23 -8.70
CA ASP A 168 -14.99 0.12 -9.31
C ASP A 168 -14.26 -1.22 -9.13
N ARG A 169 -13.48 -1.33 -8.05
CA ARG A 169 -12.76 -2.55 -7.68
C ARG A 169 -13.46 -3.23 -6.53
N ARG A 170 -13.32 -4.54 -6.56
CA ARG A 170 -13.86 -5.44 -5.56
C ARG A 170 -12.75 -6.32 -5.01
N LEU A 171 -12.64 -6.33 -3.69
CA LEU A 171 -11.63 -7.09 -2.96
C LEU A 171 -12.33 -8.17 -2.15
N GLU A 172 -11.94 -9.42 -2.37
CA GLU A 172 -12.53 -10.56 -1.69
C GLU A 172 -11.43 -11.50 -1.20
N TYR A 173 -11.51 -11.98 0.03
CA TYR A 173 -10.64 -13.05 0.52
C TYR A 173 -11.29 -13.92 1.60
N ASN A 174 -10.78 -15.14 1.77
CA ASN A 174 -11.22 -16.11 2.76
C ASN A 174 -10.02 -16.82 3.39
N THR A 175 -9.86 -16.70 4.70
CA THR A 175 -8.74 -17.28 5.48
C THR A 175 -9.13 -18.52 6.27
N GLY A 176 -10.35 -19.04 6.07
CA GLY A 176 -10.94 -20.14 6.85
C GLY A 176 -11.44 -19.72 8.23
N LYS A 177 -10.86 -18.68 8.84
CA LYS A 177 -11.35 -18.04 10.05
C LYS A 177 -12.26 -16.84 9.78
N GLY A 178 -12.24 -16.30 8.58
CA GLY A 178 -13.10 -15.18 8.22
C GLY A 178 -13.07 -14.93 6.72
N ARG A 179 -14.14 -14.31 6.25
CA ARG A 179 -14.30 -13.84 4.87
C ARG A 179 -14.44 -12.33 4.88
N LEU A 180 -13.78 -11.66 3.95
CA LEU A 180 -13.97 -10.23 3.71
C LEU A 180 -14.42 -10.03 2.27
N TYR A 181 -15.44 -9.21 2.10
CA TYR A 181 -15.89 -8.69 0.81
C TYR A 181 -15.87 -7.17 0.89
N THR A 182 -15.29 -6.50 -0.09
CA THR A 182 -15.16 -5.05 -0.13
C THR A 182 -15.49 -4.54 -1.51
N ASP A 183 -16.39 -3.57 -1.59
CA ASP A 183 -16.70 -2.82 -2.81
C ASP A 183 -16.21 -1.38 -2.66
N ILE A 184 -15.53 -0.87 -3.70
CA ILE A 184 -14.98 0.47 -3.78
C ILE A 184 -15.66 1.22 -4.91
N THR A 185 -16.28 2.35 -4.60
CA THR A 185 -16.91 3.22 -5.59
C THR A 185 -16.39 4.63 -5.48
N CYS A 186 -16.46 5.34 -6.61
CA CYS A 186 -15.93 6.68 -6.73
C CYS A 186 -16.83 7.58 -7.54
N CYS A 187 -16.68 8.88 -7.32
CA CYS A 187 -17.36 9.90 -8.11
C CYS A 187 -16.58 11.22 -8.08
N GLY A 188 -16.79 12.07 -9.08
CA GLY A 188 -16.01 13.30 -9.30
C GLY A 188 -16.74 14.61 -9.02
N LYS A 189 -17.89 14.58 -8.33
CA LYS A 189 -18.70 15.76 -8.00
C LYS A 189 -18.64 16.03 -6.50
N THR A 190 -18.81 17.29 -6.10
CA THR A 190 -18.81 17.66 -4.68
C THR A 190 -19.84 16.85 -3.89
N ASN A 191 -19.39 16.22 -2.80
CA ASN A 191 -20.20 15.43 -1.85
C ASN A 191 -21.06 14.34 -2.52
N CYS A 192 -20.61 13.81 -3.66
CA CYS A 192 -21.33 12.79 -4.41
C CYS A 192 -21.36 11.42 -3.72
N ASN A 193 -20.46 11.16 -2.76
CA ASN A 193 -20.33 9.91 -2.04
C ASN A 193 -21.29 9.80 -0.84
N ASN A 194 -22.49 10.36 -0.94
CA ASN A 194 -23.49 10.37 0.15
C ASN A 194 -24.07 8.98 0.44
N ASN A 195 -24.20 8.14 -0.59
CA ASN A 195 -24.78 6.81 -0.43
C ASN A 195 -23.72 5.77 -0.14
N SER A 196 -24.08 4.77 0.67
CA SER A 196 -23.30 3.55 0.87
C SER A 196 -23.91 2.44 0.03
N ILE A 197 -23.09 1.56 -0.52
CA ILE A 197 -23.54 0.48 -1.40
C ILE A 197 -23.51 -0.82 -0.62
N ALA A 198 -24.57 -1.63 -0.75
CA ALA A 198 -24.58 -2.95 -0.18
C ALA A 198 -23.51 -3.81 -0.87
N VAL A 199 -22.63 -4.42 -0.08
CA VAL A 199 -21.62 -5.34 -0.60
C VAL A 199 -22.34 -6.61 -1.06
N SER A 200 -22.32 -6.91 -2.35
CA SER A 200 -22.83 -8.20 -2.81
C SER A 200 -21.92 -9.33 -2.30
N VAL A 201 -22.47 -10.52 -2.09
CA VAL A 201 -21.69 -11.69 -1.66
C VAL A 201 -21.98 -12.83 -2.62
N ASN A 202 -20.94 -13.51 -3.09
CA ASN A 202 -21.08 -14.70 -3.92
C ASN A 202 -20.35 -15.87 -3.27
N GLU A 203 -21.10 -16.74 -2.62
CA GLU A 203 -20.57 -17.93 -1.93
C GLU A 203 -20.62 -19.20 -2.80
N THR A 204 -20.92 -19.05 -4.10
CA THR A 204 -20.89 -20.17 -5.03
C THR A 204 -19.47 -20.72 -5.11
N LEU A 205 -19.30 -22.03 -4.86
CA LEU A 205 -18.01 -22.70 -4.97
C LEU A 205 -17.45 -22.55 -6.39
N ASN A 206 -16.20 -22.12 -6.52
CA ASN A 206 -15.56 -21.91 -7.82
C ASN A 206 -14.58 -23.04 -8.20
N GLY A 207 -14.51 -24.10 -7.39
CA GLY A 207 -13.69 -25.29 -7.64
C GLY A 207 -12.22 -25.17 -7.23
N LEU A 208 -11.74 -23.99 -6.82
CA LEU A 208 -10.40 -23.80 -6.28
C LEU A 208 -10.36 -24.13 -4.78
N GLN A 209 -9.29 -24.77 -4.33
CA GLN A 209 -9.00 -25.06 -2.94
C GLN A 209 -7.65 -24.45 -2.56
N CYS A 210 -7.54 -23.81 -1.39
CA CYS A 210 -6.30 -23.21 -0.89
C CYS A 210 -6.01 -23.65 0.54
N TYR A 211 -4.74 -23.62 0.94
CA TYR A 211 -4.38 -23.64 2.35
C TYR A 211 -4.82 -22.33 3.02
N ALA A 212 -5.20 -22.43 4.29
CA ALA A 212 -5.79 -21.34 5.05
C ALA A 212 -5.31 -21.37 6.51
N CYS A 213 -4.93 -20.20 7.00
CA CYS A 213 -4.61 -19.96 8.40
C CYS A 213 -4.66 -18.45 8.67
N ASN A 214 -4.76 -18.08 9.94
CA ASN A 214 -4.66 -16.71 10.41
C ASN A 214 -3.90 -16.74 11.73
N GLU A 215 -2.72 -16.13 11.76
CA GLU A 215 -1.79 -16.15 12.88
C GLU A 215 -2.24 -15.18 13.97
N THR A 216 -2.33 -15.67 15.22
CA THR A 216 -2.60 -14.83 16.39
C THR A 216 -1.41 -14.74 17.34
N GLY A 217 -0.28 -15.33 16.97
CA GLY A 217 0.92 -15.49 17.80
C GLY A 217 0.96 -16.84 18.52
N LYS A 218 0.04 -17.78 18.19
CA LYS A 218 -0.04 -19.12 18.81
C LYS A 218 0.40 -20.22 17.84
N GLY A 219 0.96 -19.86 16.69
CA GLY A 219 1.48 -20.78 15.69
C GLY A 219 0.38 -21.43 14.85
N GLU A 220 -0.75 -20.75 14.62
CA GLU A 220 -1.83 -21.24 13.77
C GLU A 220 -1.36 -21.52 12.34
N CYS A 221 -0.46 -20.68 11.83
CA CYS A 221 0.09 -20.83 10.49
C CYS A 221 1.28 -21.79 10.41
N THR A 222 1.70 -22.37 11.53
CA THR A 222 2.77 -23.38 11.61
C THR A 222 2.21 -24.77 11.89
N ASN A 223 1.31 -24.87 12.89
CA ASN A 223 0.86 -26.15 13.44
C ASN A 223 -0.60 -26.48 13.11
N LYS A 224 -1.38 -25.53 12.58
CA LYS A 224 -2.84 -25.64 12.40
C LYS A 224 -3.31 -25.12 11.05
N ILE A 225 -2.59 -25.46 9.98
CA ILE A 225 -2.97 -25.11 8.62
C ILE A 225 -4.21 -25.91 8.22
N THR A 226 -5.23 -25.20 7.75
CA THR A 226 -6.48 -25.78 7.24
C THR A 226 -6.56 -25.66 5.73
N LYS A 227 -7.60 -26.24 5.13
CA LYS A 227 -7.93 -26.06 3.71
C LYS A 227 -9.30 -25.41 3.61
N VAL A 228 -9.46 -24.53 2.62
CA VAL A 228 -10.74 -23.86 2.33
C VAL A 228 -11.09 -24.03 0.86
N GLN A 229 -12.37 -24.24 0.59
CA GLN A 229 -12.91 -24.14 -0.76
C GLN A 229 -13.17 -22.67 -1.07
N CYS A 230 -12.67 -22.20 -2.20
CA CYS A 230 -12.82 -20.83 -2.64
C CYS A 230 -14.19 -20.63 -3.30
N THR A 231 -14.68 -19.40 -3.21
CA THR A 231 -16.02 -19.01 -3.70
C THR A 231 -15.93 -17.79 -4.60
N GLY A 232 -16.92 -17.64 -5.49
CA GLY A 232 -17.08 -16.47 -6.32
C GLY A 232 -15.79 -16.07 -7.04
N ASN A 233 -15.40 -14.81 -6.89
CA ASN A 233 -14.24 -14.22 -7.56
C ASN A 233 -12.91 -14.50 -6.85
N MET A 234 -12.88 -15.31 -5.79
CA MET A 234 -11.66 -15.69 -5.11
C MET A 234 -10.91 -16.77 -5.91
N THR A 235 -10.34 -16.38 -7.06
CA THR A 235 -9.76 -17.29 -8.05
C THR A 235 -8.24 -17.52 -7.90
N SER A 236 -7.65 -17.07 -6.80
CA SER A 236 -6.22 -17.23 -6.50
C SER A 236 -6.03 -17.65 -5.04
N CYS A 237 -4.97 -18.40 -4.74
CA CYS A 237 -4.51 -18.58 -3.37
C CYS A 237 -3.54 -17.47 -2.99
N MET A 238 -3.51 -17.08 -1.71
CA MET A 238 -2.58 -16.10 -1.17
C MET A 238 -1.83 -16.60 0.06
N ASP A 239 -0.63 -16.06 0.24
CA ASP A 239 0.18 -16.09 1.46
C ASP A 239 0.56 -14.65 1.84
N ILE A 240 0.36 -14.27 3.10
CA ILE A 240 0.88 -13.01 3.67
C ILE A 240 1.97 -13.38 4.67
N GLN A 241 3.18 -12.88 4.44
CA GLN A 241 4.33 -13.08 5.33
C GLN A 241 4.67 -11.80 6.10
N GLY A 242 4.99 -11.93 7.39
CA GLY A 242 5.34 -10.84 8.28
C GLY A 242 6.83 -10.51 8.32
N PHE A 243 7.16 -9.48 9.10
CA PHE A 243 8.53 -9.12 9.48
C PHE A 243 8.80 -9.48 10.95
N PRO A 244 10.00 -9.97 11.32
CA PRO A 244 11.12 -10.33 10.43
C PRO A 244 10.75 -11.50 9.49
N ARG A 245 11.32 -11.48 8.28
CA ARG A 245 10.95 -12.35 7.15
C ARG A 245 10.94 -13.83 7.58
N GLY A 246 9.83 -14.52 7.31
CA GLY A 246 9.72 -15.99 7.47
C GLY A 246 8.47 -16.47 8.18
N THR A 247 7.76 -15.61 8.92
CA THR A 247 6.49 -15.97 9.57
C THR A 247 5.33 -15.79 8.61
N THR A 248 4.58 -16.87 8.36
CA THR A 248 3.29 -16.77 7.64
C THR A 248 2.27 -16.16 8.61
N LEU A 249 1.70 -15.01 8.25
CA LEU A 249 0.65 -14.36 9.03
C LEU A 249 -0.74 -14.85 8.60
N MET A 250 -0.92 -15.10 7.31
CA MET A 250 -2.22 -15.46 6.77
C MET A 250 -2.07 -16.27 5.50
N ARG A 251 -2.99 -17.23 5.30
CA ARG A 251 -3.18 -17.94 4.04
C ARG A 251 -4.65 -17.99 3.70
N GLY A 252 -4.97 -18.08 2.41
CA GLY A 252 -6.36 -18.25 2.01
C GLY A 252 -6.63 -18.16 0.52
N CYS A 253 -7.91 -18.08 0.19
CA CYS A 253 -8.38 -17.69 -1.13
C CYS A 253 -8.46 -16.18 -1.25
N CYS A 254 -8.27 -15.63 -2.44
CA CYS A 254 -8.42 -14.21 -2.70
C CYS A 254 -8.78 -13.91 -4.15
N SER A 255 -9.37 -12.74 -4.35
CA SER A 255 -9.64 -12.17 -5.68
C SER A 255 -8.38 -11.65 -6.35
N ASN A 256 -8.40 -11.54 -7.67
CA ASN A 256 -7.27 -10.98 -8.43
C ASN A 256 -6.88 -9.57 -7.98
N ASN A 257 -7.85 -8.72 -7.61
CA ASN A 257 -7.55 -7.37 -7.12
C ASN A 257 -6.81 -7.38 -5.78
N VAL A 258 -7.05 -8.37 -4.91
CA VAL A 258 -6.25 -8.53 -3.68
C VAL A 258 -4.80 -8.84 -4.04
N CYS A 259 -4.57 -9.76 -4.98
CA CYS A 259 -3.23 -10.14 -5.43
C CYS A 259 -2.39 -9.01 -6.03
N LEU A 260 -3.03 -7.98 -6.57
CA LEU A 260 -2.35 -6.80 -7.11
C LEU A 260 -1.84 -5.85 -6.01
N GLY A 261 -1.93 -6.23 -4.73
CA GLY A 261 -1.43 -5.43 -3.60
C GLY A 261 -2.31 -4.22 -3.26
N LEU A 262 -3.55 -4.21 -3.76
CA LEU A 262 -4.47 -3.06 -3.67
C LEU A 262 -5.27 -3.03 -2.37
N SER A 263 -4.94 -3.91 -1.43
CA SER A 263 -5.66 -4.06 -0.19
C SER A 263 -5.22 -3.01 0.83
N THR A 264 -5.71 -1.79 0.68
CA THR A 264 -5.89 -0.89 1.81
C THR A 264 -6.77 -1.53 2.90
N SER A 265 -7.55 -2.58 2.56
CA SER A 265 -8.41 -3.37 3.44
C SER A 265 -7.73 -4.50 4.22
N LEU A 266 -6.53 -4.97 3.84
CA LEU A 266 -5.88 -6.09 4.54
C LEU A 266 -5.05 -5.64 5.75
N PHE A 267 -4.93 -4.34 6.03
CA PHE A 267 -3.99 -3.81 7.03
C PHE A 267 -2.58 -4.40 6.89
N VAL A 268 -2.18 -4.69 5.64
CA VAL A 268 -0.84 -5.22 5.33
C VAL A 268 0.13 -4.08 5.55
N LEU A 269 0.80 -4.11 6.69
CA LEU A 269 1.86 -3.16 7.03
C LEU A 269 2.95 -3.25 5.94
N GLN A 270 3.68 -2.18 5.66
CA GLN A 270 4.80 -2.18 4.68
C GLN A 270 5.86 -3.27 4.93
N SER A 271 5.91 -3.80 6.15
CA SER A 271 6.81 -4.88 6.54
C SER A 271 6.33 -6.27 6.11
N GLN A 272 5.11 -6.39 5.60
CA GLN A 272 4.48 -7.64 5.18
C GLN A 272 4.54 -7.82 3.66
N LYS A 273 4.64 -9.05 3.19
CA LYS A 273 4.65 -9.40 1.76
C LYS A 273 3.47 -10.28 1.41
N LEU A 274 2.73 -9.88 0.38
CA LEU A 274 1.65 -10.67 -0.22
C LEU A 274 2.21 -11.47 -1.40
N TYR A 275 1.94 -12.77 -1.42
CA TYR A 275 2.22 -13.66 -2.54
C TYR A 275 0.92 -14.28 -3.01
N CYS A 276 0.80 -14.47 -4.32
CA CYS A 276 -0.33 -15.16 -4.91
C CYS A 276 0.10 -16.25 -5.88
N CYS A 277 -0.74 -17.27 -6.00
CA CYS A 277 -0.58 -18.33 -6.97
C CYS A 277 -1.94 -18.81 -7.49
N LYS A 278 -1.91 -19.48 -8.65
CA LYS A 278 -3.09 -20.11 -9.26
C LYS A 278 -2.94 -21.62 -9.20
N GLY A 279 -4.05 -22.31 -8.98
CA GLY A 279 -4.11 -23.76 -8.89
C GLY A 279 -4.37 -24.26 -7.47
N ASN A 280 -4.91 -25.48 -7.38
CA ASN A 280 -5.29 -26.07 -6.10
C ASN A 280 -4.08 -26.22 -5.18
N LEU A 281 -4.23 -25.74 -3.94
CA LEU A 281 -3.28 -25.90 -2.85
C LEU A 281 -1.86 -25.39 -3.19
N CYS A 282 -1.76 -24.44 -4.13
CA CYS A 282 -0.47 -23.91 -4.57
C CYS A 282 0.26 -23.11 -3.47
N ASN A 283 -0.46 -22.66 -2.43
CA ASN A 283 0.08 -21.88 -1.33
C ASN A 283 0.61 -22.75 -0.18
N ASN A 284 1.51 -23.68 -0.51
CA ASN A 284 1.97 -24.75 0.38
C ASN A 284 3.25 -24.43 1.18
N GLY A 285 3.79 -23.21 1.07
CA GLY A 285 4.97 -22.77 1.83
C GLY A 285 6.32 -23.04 1.16
N VAL A 286 6.35 -23.66 -0.02
CA VAL A 286 7.57 -23.74 -0.85
C VAL A 286 7.59 -22.53 -1.79
N VAL A 287 8.26 -21.46 -1.37
CA VAL A 287 8.41 -20.22 -2.17
C VAL A 287 9.50 -20.42 -3.23
N ALA A 288 9.29 -21.34 -4.17
CA ALA A 288 10.24 -21.58 -5.27
C ALA A 288 10.00 -20.64 -6.47
N SER A 289 8.77 -20.18 -6.67
CA SER A 289 8.42 -19.22 -7.73
C SER A 289 6.95 -18.82 -7.59
N TYR A 290 6.65 -17.83 -6.76
CA TYR A 290 5.41 -17.09 -6.96
C TYR A 290 5.66 -16.04 -8.03
N PHE A 291 4.66 -15.82 -8.89
CA PHE A 291 4.63 -14.63 -9.72
C PHE A 291 4.67 -13.42 -8.79
N SER A 292 5.87 -12.91 -8.52
CA SER A 292 5.99 -11.48 -8.39
C SER A 292 5.59 -10.98 -9.76
N SER A 293 4.44 -10.33 -9.89
CA SER A 293 4.28 -9.32 -10.94
C SER A 293 5.23 -8.15 -10.62
N SER A 294 6.53 -8.45 -10.59
CA SER A 294 7.67 -7.54 -10.70
C SER A 294 8.27 -7.64 -12.11
N LEU A 295 7.61 -8.37 -13.01
CA LEU A 295 7.79 -8.30 -14.46
C LEU A 295 6.47 -7.84 -15.08
N VAL A 296 5.94 -6.71 -14.60
CA VAL A 296 5.30 -5.80 -15.54
C VAL A 296 6.48 -5.16 -16.27
N THR A 297 6.84 -5.76 -17.41
CA THR A 297 7.42 -5.00 -18.52
C THR A 297 6.76 -3.65 -18.55
N ALA A 298 7.58 -2.61 -18.45
CA ALA A 298 7.19 -1.21 -18.47
C ALA A 298 6.01 -0.94 -19.41
N GLU A 299 4.80 -0.97 -18.87
CA GLU A 299 3.75 -0.07 -19.29
C GLU A 299 3.47 0.83 -18.09
N ARG A 300 3.74 2.11 -18.32
CA ARG A 300 3.40 3.23 -17.43
C ARG A 300 2.01 2.99 -16.83
N ASN A 301 1.85 3.30 -15.54
CA ASN A 301 0.60 3.29 -14.75
C ASN A 301 0.44 2.13 -13.72
N VAL A 302 1.44 1.93 -12.86
CA VAL A 302 1.23 1.27 -11.56
C VAL A 302 1.64 2.25 -10.45
N TYR A 303 0.70 3.13 -10.06
CA TYR A 303 0.85 4.02 -8.92
C TYR A 303 0.52 3.24 -7.63
N LEU A 304 1.56 2.83 -6.89
CA LEU A 304 1.46 2.11 -5.62
C LEU A 304 1.20 3.10 -4.47
N LEU A 305 -0.06 3.22 -4.06
CA LEU A 305 -0.46 3.79 -2.77
C LEU A 305 -0.11 2.81 -1.63
N GLY A 306 1.15 2.84 -1.20
CA GLY A 306 1.66 2.09 -0.04
C GLY A 306 1.84 2.91 1.24
N MET A 307 1.40 4.17 1.28
CA MET A 307 1.74 5.11 2.36
C MET A 307 0.57 5.62 3.21
N ALA A 308 -0.63 5.05 3.09
CA ALA A 308 -1.80 5.52 3.82
C ALA A 308 -1.91 5.06 5.30
N LEU A 309 -0.91 4.36 5.89
CA LEU A 309 -1.07 3.82 7.26
C LEU A 309 0.19 3.69 8.14
N LEU A 310 1.31 4.37 7.83
CA LEU A 310 2.59 4.17 8.54
C LEU A 310 3.15 5.32 9.39
N VAL A 311 2.28 6.08 10.06
CA VAL A 311 2.71 6.93 11.20
C VAL A 311 1.89 6.63 12.46
N VAL A 312 1.59 5.36 12.68
CA VAL A 312 1.00 4.85 13.93
C VAL A 312 1.85 3.69 14.42
N ILE A 313 2.97 4.00 15.08
CA ILE A 313 3.50 3.30 16.27
C ILE A 313 4.45 4.31 16.90
N GLY A 314 3.99 4.93 17.98
CA GLY A 314 4.76 5.88 18.76
C GLY A 314 3.90 6.34 19.92
N ARG A 315 3.99 5.59 21.03
CA ARG A 315 3.29 5.74 22.32
C ARG A 315 1.80 5.41 22.31
N GLU A 316 1.48 4.19 22.74
CA GLU A 316 0.55 3.86 23.85
C GLU A 316 0.62 2.34 24.07
N MET A 317 1.72 1.88 24.66
CA MET A 317 1.84 0.56 25.31
C MET A 317 3.06 0.61 26.22
N LEU A 318 2.88 1.36 27.31
CA LEU A 318 3.70 1.27 28.51
C LEU A 318 2.73 1.55 29.67
N LEU A 319 1.87 0.55 29.89
CA LEU A 319 1.32 0.07 31.15
C LEU A 319 0.59 -1.24 30.86
#